data_AF-A0A3C1LE41-F1
#
_entry.id   AF-A0A3C1LE41-F1
#
_cell.length_a   1.000
_cell.length_b   1.000
_cell.length_c   1.000
_cell.angle_alpha   90.00
_cell.angle_beta   90.00
_cell.angle_gamma   90.00
#
_symmetry.space_group_name_H-M   'P 1'
#
loop_
_entity.id
_entity.type
_entity.pdbx_description
1 polymer ?
#
loop_
_entity_poly.entity_id
_entity_poly.type
_entity_poly.pdbx_seq_one_letter_code
_entity_poly.pdbx_strand_id
1 'polypeptide(L)' 'TGTYIRSMAHDFGAILGVGAYLSSLRRTKIGDFDVTDALSLVDFEQTVVQAKALWASH' A
#
# COMPACT_ATOMS: atom_id res chain seq x y z
N THR A 1 9.10 -4.23 9.48
CA THR A 1 9.03 -4.18 10.96
C THR A 1 7.58 -4.01 11.39
N GLY A 2 7.24 -4.37 12.63
CA GLY A 2 5.87 -4.49 13.14
C GLY A 2 5.35 -3.28 13.92
N THR A 3 5.57 -2.05 13.44
CA THR A 3 5.07 -0.85 14.14
C THR A 3 3.55 -0.72 13.99
N TYR A 4 2.84 -0.63 15.11
CA TYR A 4 1.39 -0.47 15.16
C TYR A 4 0.99 1.01 15.09
N ILE A 5 0.92 1.58 13.89
CA ILE A 5 0.57 3.01 13.67
C ILE A 5 -0.82 3.36 14.23
N ARG A 6 -1.76 2.41 14.22
CA ARG A 6 -3.08 2.60 14.84
C ARG A 6 -2.99 2.87 16.35
N SER A 7 -2.13 2.13 17.04
CA SER A 7 -1.90 2.32 18.47
C SER A 7 -1.27 3.68 18.74
N MET A 8 -0.33 4.11 17.91
CA MET A 8 0.25 5.46 18.03
C MET A 8 -0.80 6.57 17.92
N ALA A 9 -1.74 6.45 16.97
CA ALA A 9 -2.83 7.42 16.84
C ALA A 9 -3.71 7.47 18.11
N HIS A 10 -4.03 6.31 18.69
CA HIS A 10 -4.75 6.22 19.96
C HIS A 10 -3.98 6.90 21.10
N ASP A 11 -2.68 6.61 21.22
CA ASP A 11 -1.83 7.14 22.30
C ASP A 11 -1.69 8.67 22.22
N PHE A 12 -1.60 9.23 21.02
CA PHE A 12 -1.65 10.69 20.83
C PHE A 12 -2.99 11.29 21.30
N GLY A 13 -4.10 10.63 20.98
CA GLY A 13 -5.42 11.04 21.47
C GLY A 13 -5.54 11.03 22.99
N ALA A 14 -4.95 10.02 23.64
CA ALA A 14 -4.90 9.91 25.09
C ALA A 14 -4.06 11.02 25.73
N ILE A 15 -2.87 11.31 25.18
CA ILE A 15 -1.99 12.39 25.66
C ILE A 15 -2.66 13.77 25.53
N LEU A 16 -3.38 14.00 24.44
CA LEU A 16 -4.09 15.26 24.19
C LEU A 16 -5.42 15.38 24.96
N GLY A 17 -5.91 14.31 25.59
CA GLY A 17 -7.14 14.30 26.37
C GLY A 17 -8.44 14.40 25.56
N VAL A 18 -8.37 14.32 24.23
CA VAL A 18 -9.52 14.47 23.32
C VAL A 18 -9.89 13.18 22.59
N GLY A 19 -9.04 12.16 22.67
CA GLY A 19 -9.16 10.94 21.86
C GLY A 19 -8.74 11.15 20.41
N ALA A 20 -8.35 10.07 19.73
CA ALA A 20 -7.98 10.09 18.32
C ALA A 20 -8.06 8.67 17.72
N TYR A 21 -8.18 8.60 16.41
CA TYR A 21 -8.16 7.35 15.64
C TYR A 21 -7.46 7.56 14.30
N LEU A 22 -6.98 6.48 13.70
CA LEU A 22 -6.34 6.50 12.39
C LEU A 22 -7.41 6.49 11.28
N SER A 23 -7.60 7.61 10.59
CA SER A 23 -8.62 7.76 9.53
C SER A 23 -8.23 7.06 8.23
N SER A 24 -6.95 7.10 7.86
CA SER A 24 -6.42 6.39 6.69
C SER A 24 -4.95 6.05 6.90
N LEU A 25 -4.47 5.05 6.16
CA LEU A 25 -3.07 4.67 6.16
C LEU A 25 -2.69 4.14 4.79
N ARG A 26 -1.62 4.70 4.21
CA ARG A 26 -1.00 4.17 2.99
C ARG A 26 0.48 3.91 3.26
N ARG A 27 0.91 2.67 3.05
CA ARG A 27 2.33 2.32 3.11
C ARG A 27 3.00 2.76 1.80
N THR A 28 4.03 3.59 1.91
CA THR A 28 4.76 4.11 0.74
C THR A 28 6.06 3.35 0.45
N LYS A 29 6.60 2.60 1.41
CA LYS A 29 7.88 1.90 1.25
C LYS A 29 7.93 0.57 2.02
N ILE A 30 8.61 -0.42 1.46
CA ILE A 30 8.92 -1.72 2.08
C ILE A 30 10.35 -2.10 1.72
N GLY A 31 11.29 -1.97 2.66
CA GLY A 31 12.71 -2.16 2.33
C GLY A 31 13.11 -1.23 1.19
N ASP A 32 13.57 -1.79 0.08
CA ASP A 32 13.98 -1.03 -1.12
C ASP A 32 12.83 -0.73 -2.10
N PHE A 33 11.62 -1.27 -1.87
CA PHE A 33 10.47 -1.07 -2.76
C PHE A 33 9.70 0.20 -2.39
N ASP A 34 9.55 1.11 -3.34
CA ASP A 34 8.70 2.31 -3.21
C ASP A 34 7.34 2.09 -3.90
N VAL A 35 6.28 2.67 -3.34
CA VAL A 35 4.92 2.59 -3.90
C VAL A 35 4.80 3.32 -5.24
N THR A 36 5.71 4.26 -5.52
CA THR A 36 5.78 4.95 -6.81
C THR A 36 6.21 4.02 -7.95
N ASP A 37 6.94 2.96 -7.64
CA ASP A 37 7.34 1.91 -8.59
C ASP A 37 6.30 0.77 -8.71
N ALA A 38 5.21 0.83 -7.93
CA ALA A 38 4.21 -0.23 -7.89
C ALA A 38 3.26 -0.15 -9.10
N LEU A 39 2.94 -1.31 -9.67
CA LEU A 39 1.88 -1.43 -10.68
C LEU A 39 0.50 -1.38 -10.02
N SER A 40 -0.44 -0.68 -10.66
CA SER A 40 -1.85 -0.86 -10.33
C SER A 40 -2.32 -2.23 -10.78
N LEU A 41 -3.42 -2.71 -10.19
CA LEU A 41 -4.00 -4.00 -10.59
C LEU A 41 -4.42 -3.98 -12.07
N VAL A 42 -4.93 -2.85 -12.55
CA VAL A 42 -5.35 -2.67 -13.95
C VAL A 42 -4.14 -2.78 -14.89
N ASP A 43 -3.03 -2.11 -14.56
CA ASP A 43 -1.81 -2.16 -15.40
C ASP A 43 -1.21 -3.57 -15.41
N PHE A 44 -1.27 -4.26 -14.27
CA PHE A 44 -0.84 -5.66 -14.17
C PHE A 44 -1.70 -6.59 -15.04
N GLU A 45 -3.02 -6.46 -14.99
CA GLU A 45 -3.94 -7.24 -15.83
C GLU A 45 -3.66 -7.04 -17.32
N GLN A 46 -3.43 -5.79 -17.75
CA GLN A 46 -3.07 -5.47 -19.13
C GLN A 46 -1.76 -6.16 -19.55
N THR A 47 -0.75 -6.14 -18.68
CA THR A 47 0.55 -6.78 -18.93
C THR A 47 0.38 -8.29 -19.15
N VAL A 48 -0.48 -8.94 -18.36
CA VAL A 48 -0.77 -10.38 -18.49
C VAL A 48 -1.52 -10.70 -19.79
N VAL A 49 -2.49 -9.86 -20.18
CA VAL A 49 -3.24 -10.05 -21.44
C VAL A 49 -2.31 -9.91 -22.65
N GLN A 50 -1.43 -8.90 -22.65
CA GLN A 50 -0.45 -8.70 -23.73
C GLN A 50 0.52 -9.88 -23.84
N ALA A 51 1.04 -10.37 -22.71
CA ALA A 51 1.92 -11.54 -22.71
C ALA A 51 1.24 -12.80 -23.31
N LYS A 52 -0.03 -13.03 -22.97
CA LYS A 52 -0.82 -14.14 -23.55
C LYS A 52 -1.02 -14.00 -25.06
N ALA A 53 -1.32 -12.79 -25.52
CA ALA A 53 -1.51 -12.53 -26.95
C ALA A 53 -0.22 -12.81 -27.75
N LEU A 54 0.93 -12.40 -27.20
CA LEU A 54 2.25 -12.66 -27.79
C LEU A 54 2.61 -14.14 -27.83
N TRP A 55 2.22 -14.92 -26.82
CA TRP A 55 2.44 -16.37 -26.81
C TRP A 55 1.52 -17.11 -27.76
N ALA A 56 0.29 -16.65 -27.96
CA ALA A 56 -0.67 -17.28 -28.87
C ALA A 56 -0.33 -17.05 -30.36
N SER A 57 0.54 -16.09 -30.68
CA SER A 57 1.00 -15.79 -32.04
C SER A 57 2.27 -16.53 -32.46
N HIS A 58 2.82 -17.38 -31.59
CA HIS A 58 3.94 -18.29 -31.85
C HIS A 58 3.43 -19.73 -31.92
#